data_AF-A0A837ZWF6-F1
#
_entry.id   AF-A0A837ZWF6-F1
#
_cell.length_a   1.000
_cell.length_b   1.000
_cell.length_c   1.000
_cell.angle_alpha   90.00
_cell.angle_beta   90.00
_cell.angle_gamma   90.00
#
_symmetry.space_group_name_H-M   'P 1'
#
loop_
_entity.id
_entity.type
_entity.pdbx_description
1 polymer ?
#
loop_
_entity_poly.entity_id
_entity_poly.type
_entity_poly.pdbx_seq_one_letter_code
_entity_poly.pdbx_strand_id
1 'polypeptide(L)'
;MAGDARERGESSSPLVFLDTETTGLHREREPWEIAIIRRTDAGQRQLHLCVDVRDLDLASADPAGLQISGFHKRHPQVRLRPLQFPRVFRADEAVSLVRQWTAGATIVGVIPQFDAECLTQMFLRQEVSPTWQPALVDVVALTRARIRERGLVPDADYSNLSVQYGVKLPGAGQRHTAVGDARWAMRWYDRLFDRQAGRD
;
A
#
# COMPACT_ATOMS: atom_id res chain seq x y z
N MET A 1 33.46 35.33 -17.63
CA MET A 1 32.01 35.51 -17.90
C MET A 1 31.54 34.36 -18.78
N ALA A 2 31.05 33.29 -18.17
CA ALA A 2 30.10 32.34 -18.74
C ALA A 2 29.67 31.45 -17.57
N GLY A 3 28.49 31.73 -17.05
CA GLY A 3 27.94 31.11 -15.85
C GLY A 3 27.53 29.67 -16.10
N ASP A 4 28.05 28.82 -15.22
CA ASP A 4 27.53 27.58 -14.69
C ASP A 4 25.99 27.45 -14.82
N ALA A 5 25.55 26.66 -15.82
CA ALA A 5 24.19 26.18 -15.92
C ALA A 5 24.03 25.05 -14.90
N ARG A 6 23.69 25.42 -13.67
CA ARG A 6 23.28 24.50 -12.61
C ARG A 6 22.29 23.50 -13.16
N GLU A 7 22.68 22.23 -13.11
CA GLU A 7 21.81 21.07 -13.26
C GLU A 7 20.54 21.29 -12.44
N ARG A 8 19.39 21.31 -13.11
CA ARG A 8 18.11 21.21 -12.42
C ARG A 8 18.10 19.82 -11.81
N GLY A 9 18.32 19.72 -10.50
CA GLY A 9 18.33 18.45 -9.78
C GLY A 9 17.10 17.62 -10.16
N GLU A 10 17.33 16.41 -10.66
CA GLU A 10 16.25 15.45 -10.90
C GLU A 10 15.55 15.19 -9.56
N SER A 11 14.31 15.67 -9.44
CA SER A 11 13.46 15.31 -8.30
C SER A 11 13.28 13.79 -8.33
N SER A 12 13.55 13.15 -7.20
CA SER A 12 13.37 11.71 -7.08
C SER A 12 11.92 11.36 -7.38
N SER A 13 11.69 10.30 -8.17
CA SER A 13 10.32 9.85 -8.43
C SER A 13 9.58 9.59 -7.11
N PRO A 14 8.31 10.02 -6.97
CA PRO A 14 7.56 9.83 -5.73
C PRO A 14 7.49 8.36 -5.33
N LEU A 15 7.54 8.10 -4.03
CA LEU A 15 7.22 6.78 -3.48
C LEU A 15 5.77 6.77 -2.98
N VAL A 16 5.09 5.65 -3.17
CA VAL A 16 3.79 5.39 -2.56
C VAL A 16 3.86 4.08 -1.79
N PHE A 17 3.61 4.14 -0.48
CA PHE A 17 3.35 2.95 0.32
C PHE A 17 1.86 2.67 0.27
N LEU A 18 1.51 1.57 -0.37
CA LEU A 18 0.15 1.18 -0.69
C LEU A 18 -0.23 -0.08 0.07
N ASP A 19 -1.45 -0.11 0.57
CA ASP A 19 -2.09 -1.33 1.05
C ASP A 19 -3.62 -1.23 0.84
N THR A 20 -4.25 -2.36 0.58
CA THR A 20 -5.69 -2.50 0.40
C THR A 20 -6.26 -3.62 1.25
N GLU A 21 -7.45 -3.39 1.80
CA GLU A 21 -8.28 -4.47 2.30
C GLU A 21 -9.33 -4.80 1.25
N THR A 22 -9.50 -6.09 0.99
CA THR A 22 -10.26 -6.56 -0.17
C THR A 22 -11.41 -7.48 0.23
N THR A 23 -12.34 -7.68 -0.69
CA THR A 23 -13.48 -8.61 -0.52
C THR A 23 -13.07 -10.09 -0.51
N GLY A 24 -11.79 -10.41 -0.71
CA GLY A 24 -11.26 -11.77 -0.67
C GLY A 24 -9.90 -11.90 -1.36
N LEU A 25 -9.36 -13.11 -1.41
CA LEU A 25 -8.09 -13.41 -2.09
C LEU A 25 -8.25 -13.82 -3.57
N HIS A 26 -9.49 -13.96 -4.04
CA HIS A 26 -9.80 -14.38 -5.41
C HIS A 26 -9.41 -13.30 -6.44
N ARG A 27 -9.43 -13.66 -7.73
CA ARG A 27 -8.93 -12.79 -8.80
C ARG A 27 -9.79 -11.56 -9.03
N GLU A 28 -11.10 -11.71 -8.86
CA GLU A 28 -12.13 -10.68 -9.08
C GLU A 28 -12.36 -9.77 -7.86
N ARG A 29 -11.56 -9.95 -6.79
CA ARG A 29 -11.62 -9.21 -5.54
C ARG A 29 -11.63 -7.70 -5.75
N GLU A 30 -12.32 -7.00 -4.86
CA GLU A 30 -12.47 -5.55 -4.89
C GLU A 30 -11.88 -4.92 -3.63
N PRO A 31 -11.23 -3.75 -3.75
CA PRO A 31 -10.73 -3.05 -2.58
C PRO A 31 -11.90 -2.33 -1.90
N TRP A 32 -12.08 -2.55 -0.60
CA TRP A 32 -13.08 -1.83 0.18
C TRP A 32 -12.45 -0.78 1.11
N GLU A 33 -11.19 -0.93 1.48
CA GLU A 33 -10.37 0.08 2.17
C GLU A 33 -9.06 0.27 1.41
N ILE A 34 -8.66 1.52 1.20
CA ILE A 34 -7.44 1.87 0.48
C ILE A 34 -6.65 2.86 1.31
N ALA A 35 -5.37 2.58 1.55
CA ALA A 35 -4.44 3.50 2.18
C ALA A 35 -3.21 3.73 1.30
N ILE A 36 -2.85 5.01 1.16
CA ILE A 36 -1.70 5.45 0.38
C ILE A 36 -0.93 6.45 1.22
N ILE A 37 0.36 6.20 1.42
CA ILE A 37 1.29 7.17 1.96
C ILE A 37 2.21 7.60 0.83
N ARG A 38 2.01 8.83 0.33
CA ARG A 38 2.81 9.40 -0.74
C ARG A 38 3.97 10.19 -0.15
N ARG A 39 5.20 9.85 -0.54
CA ARG A 39 6.43 10.54 -0.14
C ARG A 39 7.07 11.19 -1.37
N THR A 40 7.42 12.45 -1.21
CA THR A 40 8.11 13.30 -2.20
C THR A 40 9.18 14.12 -1.49
N ASP A 41 10.00 14.85 -2.23
CA ASP A 41 10.97 15.80 -1.67
C ASP A 41 10.29 16.90 -0.82
N ALA A 42 9.03 17.23 -1.13
CA ALA A 42 8.21 18.18 -0.38
C ALA A 42 7.62 17.59 0.93
N GLY A 43 7.88 16.31 1.22
CA GLY A 43 7.43 15.61 2.42
C GLY A 43 6.41 14.51 2.14
N GLN A 44 5.71 14.11 3.21
CA GLN A 44 4.84 12.94 3.25
C GLN A 44 3.38 13.35 3.46
N ARG A 45 2.47 12.72 2.70
CA ARG A 45 1.01 12.89 2.83
C ARG A 45 0.33 11.52 2.84
N GLN A 46 -0.87 11.44 3.42
CA GLN A 46 -1.64 10.20 3.52
C GLN A 46 -3.05 10.36 2.94
N LEU A 47 -3.48 9.39 2.15
CA LEU A 47 -4.87 9.15 1.76
C LEU A 47 -5.36 7.89 2.46
N HIS A 48 -6.58 7.93 2.99
CA HIS A 48 -7.27 6.79 3.57
C HIS A 48 -8.75 6.91 3.26
N LEU A 49 -9.29 5.94 2.54
CA LEU A 49 -10.69 5.94 2.09
C LEU A 49 -11.29 4.54 2.13
N CYS A 50 -12.63 4.49 2.16
CA CYS A 50 -13.41 3.29 1.89
C CYS A 50 -14.24 3.46 0.62
N VAL A 51 -14.46 2.35 -0.09
CA VAL A 51 -15.36 2.31 -1.26
C VAL A 51 -16.78 2.03 -0.78
N ASP A 52 -17.76 2.76 -1.31
CA ASP A 52 -19.17 2.60 -0.98
C ASP A 52 -19.65 1.17 -1.23
N VAL A 53 -20.38 0.59 -0.27
CA VAL A 53 -20.86 -0.81 -0.35
C VAL A 53 -21.76 -1.06 -1.56
N ARG A 54 -22.37 -0.02 -2.13
CA ARG A 54 -23.18 -0.12 -3.35
C ARG A 54 -22.35 -0.40 -4.60
N ASP A 55 -21.04 -0.18 -4.53
CA ASP A 55 -20.09 -0.41 -5.62
C ASP A 55 -19.20 -1.64 -5.37
N LEU A 56 -19.55 -2.47 -4.37
CA LEU A 56 -18.89 -3.73 -4.06
C LEU A 56 -19.82 -4.91 -4.37
N ASP A 57 -19.31 -5.94 -5.06
CA ASP A 57 -19.96 -7.24 -5.20
C ASP A 57 -19.77 -8.09 -3.93
N LEU A 58 -20.52 -7.74 -2.90
CA LEU A 58 -20.51 -8.47 -1.64
C LEU A 58 -21.14 -9.87 -1.74
N ALA A 59 -21.89 -10.17 -2.80
CA ALA A 59 -22.48 -11.50 -3.00
C ALA A 59 -21.42 -12.53 -3.40
N SER A 60 -20.38 -12.09 -4.10
CA SER A 60 -19.24 -12.92 -4.53
C SER A 60 -18.02 -12.80 -3.61
N ALA A 61 -18.12 -12.00 -2.53
CA ALA A 61 -17.06 -11.84 -1.55
C ALA A 61 -16.73 -13.15 -0.81
N ASP A 62 -15.47 -13.33 -0.43
CA ASP A 62 -15.02 -14.44 0.41
C ASP A 62 -15.33 -14.13 1.89
N PRO A 63 -16.22 -14.90 2.55
CA PRO A 63 -16.54 -14.67 3.96
C PRO A 63 -15.32 -14.71 4.89
N ALA A 64 -14.34 -15.55 4.60
CA ALA A 64 -13.10 -15.63 5.39
C ALA A 64 -12.26 -14.36 5.20
N GLY A 65 -12.14 -13.86 3.97
CA GLY A 65 -11.49 -12.59 3.65
C GLY A 65 -12.13 -11.40 4.35
N LEU A 66 -13.47 -11.31 4.33
CA LEU A 66 -14.22 -10.26 5.05
C LEU A 66 -14.04 -10.36 6.58
N GLN A 67 -13.91 -11.57 7.12
CA GLN A 67 -13.64 -11.78 8.54
C GLN A 67 -12.21 -11.35 8.93
N ILE A 68 -11.20 -11.75 8.14
CA ILE A 68 -9.79 -11.42 8.37
C ILE A 68 -9.57 -9.91 8.29
N SER A 69 -10.06 -9.29 7.22
CA SER A 69 -10.01 -7.84 7.04
C SER A 69 -10.88 -7.10 8.06
N GLY A 70 -11.88 -7.76 8.65
CA GLY A 70 -12.78 -7.15 9.63
C GLY A 70 -13.78 -6.18 9.01
N PHE A 71 -14.15 -6.38 7.74
CA PHE A 71 -15.11 -5.56 6.99
C PHE A 71 -16.36 -5.20 7.81
N HIS A 72 -17.06 -6.19 8.38
CA HIS A 72 -18.30 -5.97 9.14
C HIS A 72 -18.10 -5.16 10.44
N LYS A 73 -16.88 -5.10 10.96
CA LYS A 73 -16.54 -4.33 12.16
C LYS A 73 -16.05 -2.92 11.83
N ARG A 74 -15.49 -2.72 10.64
CA ARG A 74 -14.69 -1.54 10.30
C ARG A 74 -15.33 -0.66 9.22
N HIS A 75 -15.96 -1.25 8.21
CA HIS A 75 -16.49 -0.48 7.09
C HIS A 75 -17.59 0.50 7.57
N PRO A 76 -17.48 1.83 7.29
CA PRO A 76 -18.35 2.84 7.90
C PRO A 76 -19.86 2.65 7.66
N GLN A 77 -20.24 2.03 6.54
CA GLN A 77 -21.65 1.81 6.17
C GLN A 77 -22.26 0.50 6.71
N VAL A 78 -21.46 -0.42 7.28
CA VAL A 78 -21.97 -1.74 7.75
C VAL A 78 -21.81 -1.95 9.25
N ARG A 79 -20.89 -1.23 9.89
CA ARG A 79 -20.66 -1.35 11.33
C ARG A 79 -21.83 -0.77 12.12
N LEU A 80 -22.11 -1.36 13.28
CA LEU A 80 -23.23 -0.96 14.17
C LEU A 80 -23.20 0.51 14.63
N ARG A 81 -22.02 1.11 14.73
CA ARG A 81 -21.84 2.51 15.15
C ARG A 81 -20.99 3.24 14.12
N PRO A 82 -21.56 4.03 13.20
CA PRO A 82 -20.81 4.73 12.17
C PRO A 82 -19.69 5.58 12.78
N LEU A 83 -18.48 5.48 12.23
CA LEU A 83 -17.39 6.43 12.51
C LEU A 83 -17.33 7.47 11.39
N GLN A 84 -16.84 8.66 11.70
CA GLN A 84 -16.60 9.71 10.69
C GLN A 84 -15.39 9.40 9.78
N PHE A 85 -14.59 8.39 10.11
CA PHE A 85 -13.37 8.03 9.40
C PHE A 85 -13.24 6.51 9.22
N PRO A 86 -12.67 6.05 8.08
CA PRO A 86 -12.37 6.84 6.87
C PRO A 86 -13.63 7.32 6.15
N ARG A 87 -13.49 8.31 5.25
CA ARG A 87 -14.59 8.76 4.39
C ARG A 87 -14.89 7.67 3.35
N VAL A 88 -16.17 7.55 3.01
CA VAL A 88 -16.67 6.62 1.99
C VAL A 88 -16.85 7.38 0.69
N PHE A 89 -16.40 6.78 -0.41
CA PHE A 89 -16.50 7.34 -1.76
C PHE A 89 -17.13 6.35 -2.72
N ARG A 90 -17.82 6.85 -3.73
CA ARG A 90 -18.22 6.04 -4.88
C ARG A 90 -16.97 5.59 -5.65
N ALA A 91 -17.08 4.49 -6.39
CA ALA A 91 -15.93 3.89 -7.06
C ALA A 91 -15.23 4.84 -8.06
N ASP A 92 -15.98 5.67 -8.79
CA ASP A 92 -15.47 6.67 -9.72
C ASP A 92 -14.63 7.77 -9.03
N GLU A 93 -15.12 8.29 -7.90
CA GLU A 93 -14.39 9.24 -7.06
C GLU A 93 -13.14 8.59 -6.43
N ALA A 94 -13.27 7.36 -5.95
CA ALA A 94 -12.15 6.60 -5.39
C ALA A 94 -11.05 6.37 -6.46
N VAL A 95 -11.41 5.95 -7.67
CA VAL A 95 -10.47 5.81 -8.81
C VAL A 95 -9.79 7.14 -9.11
N SER A 96 -10.53 8.23 -9.16
CA SER A 96 -9.99 9.57 -9.42
C SER A 96 -8.93 9.98 -8.39
N LEU A 97 -9.23 9.78 -7.10
CA LEU A 97 -8.31 10.06 -5.99
C LEU A 97 -7.09 9.14 -6.03
N VAL A 98 -7.29 7.82 -6.13
CA VAL A 98 -6.18 6.86 -6.15
C VAL A 98 -5.26 7.12 -7.33
N ARG A 99 -5.81 7.42 -8.52
CA ARG A 99 -5.02 7.77 -9.70
C ARG A 99 -4.17 9.01 -9.48
N GLN A 100 -4.77 10.07 -8.91
CA GLN A 100 -4.04 11.30 -8.60
C GLN A 100 -2.89 11.05 -7.62
N TRP A 101 -3.12 10.25 -6.59
CA TRP A 101 -2.15 10.02 -5.52
C TRP A 101 -1.00 9.09 -5.93
N THR A 102 -1.25 8.19 -6.87
CA THR A 102 -0.27 7.22 -7.38
C THR A 102 0.44 7.70 -8.65
N ALA A 103 0.03 8.82 -9.24
CA ALA A 103 0.58 9.33 -10.49
C ALA A 103 2.12 9.50 -10.43
N GLY A 104 2.81 8.84 -11.37
CA GLY A 104 4.26 8.85 -11.53
C GLY A 104 5.04 8.16 -10.41
N ALA A 105 4.36 7.60 -9.41
CA ALA A 105 5.01 7.05 -8.22
C ALA A 105 5.49 5.62 -8.45
N THR A 106 6.55 5.23 -7.74
CA THR A 106 6.89 3.81 -7.52
C THR A 106 6.07 3.29 -6.34
N ILE A 107 5.33 2.20 -6.54
CA ILE A 107 4.57 1.57 -5.47
C ILE A 107 5.49 0.67 -4.65
N VAL A 108 5.38 0.78 -3.33
CA VAL A 108 6.07 -0.01 -2.32
C VAL A 108 5.03 -0.69 -1.43
N GLY A 109 5.20 -1.97 -1.13
CA GLY A 109 4.27 -2.70 -0.26
C GLY A 109 4.83 -4.03 0.24
N VAL A 110 4.03 -4.72 1.04
CA VAL A 110 4.26 -6.12 1.44
C VAL A 110 3.51 -6.99 0.43
N ILE A 111 4.23 -7.58 -0.54
CA ILE A 111 3.59 -8.27 -1.69
C ILE A 111 2.70 -7.29 -2.51
N PRO A 112 3.24 -6.14 -2.97
CA PRO A 112 2.46 -5.05 -3.57
C PRO A 112 1.75 -5.41 -4.88
N GLN A 113 2.13 -6.52 -5.53
CA GLN A 113 1.46 -7.01 -6.72
C GLN A 113 -0.03 -7.29 -6.46
N PHE A 114 -0.37 -7.80 -5.27
CA PHE A 114 -1.74 -8.12 -4.90
C PHE A 114 -2.63 -6.86 -4.92
N ASP A 115 -2.16 -5.78 -4.29
CA ASP A 115 -2.84 -4.49 -4.22
C ASP A 115 -2.88 -3.79 -5.58
N ALA A 116 -1.75 -3.77 -6.28
CA ALA A 116 -1.64 -3.11 -7.58
C ALA A 116 -2.56 -3.76 -8.62
N GLU A 117 -2.68 -5.10 -8.64
CA GLU A 117 -3.64 -5.80 -9.48
C GLU A 117 -5.08 -5.46 -9.12
N CYS A 118 -5.41 -5.46 -7.82
CA CYS A 118 -6.75 -5.14 -7.34
C CYS A 118 -7.18 -3.72 -7.75
N LEU A 119 -6.29 -2.73 -7.53
CA LEU A 119 -6.53 -1.36 -7.98
C LEU A 119 -6.59 -1.23 -9.50
N THR A 120 -5.77 -1.99 -10.23
CA THR A 120 -5.82 -1.98 -11.71
C THR A 120 -7.19 -2.46 -12.20
N GLN A 121 -7.75 -3.53 -11.61
CA GLN A 121 -9.10 -3.98 -11.96
C GLN A 121 -10.16 -2.93 -11.63
N MET A 122 -10.06 -2.28 -10.47
CA MET A 122 -10.95 -1.16 -10.10
C MET A 122 -10.89 -0.03 -11.13
N PHE A 123 -9.69 0.32 -11.62
CA PHE A 123 -9.49 1.36 -12.63
C PHE A 123 -10.09 0.97 -13.99
N LEU A 124 -9.85 -0.26 -14.43
CA LEU A 124 -10.33 -0.77 -15.72
C LEU A 124 -11.85 -0.83 -15.79
N ARG A 125 -12.54 -1.13 -14.69
CA ARG A 125 -14.02 -1.08 -14.61
C ARG A 125 -14.59 0.33 -14.80
N GLN A 126 -13.77 1.35 -14.60
CA GLN A 126 -14.10 2.76 -14.83
C GLN A 126 -13.46 3.30 -16.12
N GLU A 127 -12.94 2.43 -16.99
CA GLU A 127 -12.26 2.79 -18.24
C GLU A 127 -11.04 3.71 -18.04
N VAL A 128 -10.44 3.66 -16.85
CA VAL A 128 -9.25 4.43 -16.49
C VAL A 128 -8.02 3.53 -16.50
N SER A 129 -6.87 4.05 -16.94
CA SER A 129 -5.58 3.35 -16.82
C SER A 129 -4.75 3.88 -15.65
N PRO A 130 -4.01 3.00 -14.96
CA PRO A 130 -3.07 3.41 -13.92
C PRO A 130 -1.92 4.24 -14.49
N THR A 131 -1.33 5.10 -13.67
CA THR A 131 -0.24 6.02 -14.07
C THR A 131 0.96 5.99 -13.12
N TRP A 132 0.99 5.04 -12.18
CA TRP A 132 2.18 4.71 -11.42
C TRP A 132 3.22 4.01 -12.31
N GLN A 133 4.46 3.93 -11.86
CA GLN A 133 5.51 3.25 -12.60
C GLN A 133 5.27 1.73 -12.65
N PRO A 134 5.60 1.06 -13.77
CA PRO A 134 5.38 -0.39 -13.89
C PRO A 134 6.13 -1.25 -12.86
N ALA A 135 7.30 -0.79 -12.42
CA ALA A 135 8.10 -1.50 -11.43
C ALA A 135 7.54 -1.28 -10.01
N LEU A 136 7.34 -2.38 -9.29
CA LEU A 136 6.93 -2.38 -7.88
C LEU A 136 8.12 -2.72 -6.99
N VAL A 137 8.12 -2.19 -5.77
CA VAL A 137 9.09 -2.53 -4.72
C VAL A 137 8.43 -3.40 -3.67
N ASP A 138 8.74 -4.69 -3.72
CA ASP A 138 8.34 -5.66 -2.70
C ASP A 138 9.37 -5.73 -1.57
N VAL A 139 9.00 -5.22 -0.38
CA VAL A 139 9.89 -5.22 0.78
C VAL A 139 10.18 -6.65 1.28
N VAL A 140 9.30 -7.61 1.03
CA VAL A 140 9.49 -9.02 1.39
C VAL A 140 10.59 -9.61 0.51
N ALA A 141 10.48 -9.48 -0.81
CA ALA A 141 11.45 -9.99 -1.77
C ALA A 141 12.85 -9.41 -1.54
N LEU A 142 12.94 -8.08 -1.37
CA LEU A 142 14.21 -7.40 -1.08
C LEU A 142 14.83 -7.87 0.24
N THR A 143 14.01 -8.05 1.28
CA THR A 143 14.50 -8.53 2.58
C THR A 143 15.04 -9.95 2.50
N ARG A 144 14.32 -10.86 1.81
CA ARG A 144 14.79 -12.24 1.60
C ARG A 144 16.14 -12.25 0.89
N ALA A 145 16.31 -11.44 -0.15
CA ALA A 145 17.59 -11.31 -0.85
C ALA A 145 18.70 -10.84 0.09
N ARG A 146 18.46 -9.76 0.85
CA ARG A 146 19.46 -9.20 1.77
C ARG A 146 19.87 -10.13 2.91
N ILE A 147 18.95 -10.95 3.40
CA ILE A 147 19.25 -11.96 4.43
C ILE A 147 20.11 -13.08 3.84
N ARG A 148 19.79 -13.55 2.63
CA ARG A 148 20.58 -14.57 1.92
C ARG A 148 22.00 -14.10 1.59
N GLU A 149 22.17 -12.84 1.18
CA GLU A 149 23.49 -12.22 0.96
C GLU A 149 24.40 -12.27 2.20
N ARG A 150 23.81 -12.34 3.40
CA ARG A 150 24.54 -12.46 4.67
C ARG A 150 24.79 -13.91 5.09
N GLY A 151 24.46 -14.89 4.24
CA GLY A 151 24.56 -16.31 4.56
C GLY A 151 23.51 -16.80 5.56
N LEU A 152 22.43 -16.03 5.78
CA LEU A 152 21.36 -16.38 6.70
C LEU A 152 20.14 -16.93 5.95
N VAL A 153 19.33 -17.75 6.64
CA VAL A 153 18.08 -18.28 6.10
C VAL A 153 16.94 -17.31 6.40
N PRO A 154 16.25 -16.77 5.38
CA PRO A 154 15.09 -15.91 5.61
C PRO A 154 13.89 -16.73 6.10
N ASP A 155 13.15 -16.19 7.07
CA ASP A 155 11.92 -16.82 7.54
C ASP A 155 10.91 -16.99 6.39
N ALA A 156 10.14 -18.08 6.44
CA ALA A 156 9.14 -18.37 5.42
C ALA A 156 7.91 -17.45 5.56
N ASP A 157 7.54 -17.08 6.78
CA ASP A 157 6.43 -16.16 7.05
C ASP A 157 6.94 -14.71 6.96
N TYR A 158 6.24 -13.85 6.22
CA TYR A 158 6.69 -12.46 6.02
C TYR A 158 6.58 -11.61 7.30
N SER A 159 5.70 -11.96 8.24
CA SER A 159 5.62 -11.27 9.54
C SER A 159 6.86 -11.58 10.37
N ASN A 160 7.22 -12.86 10.46
CA ASN A 160 8.46 -13.28 11.12
C ASN A 160 9.70 -12.73 10.39
N LEU A 161 9.68 -12.69 9.06
CA LEU A 161 10.75 -12.11 8.25
C LEU A 161 10.98 -10.62 8.58
N SER A 162 9.90 -9.85 8.76
CA SER A 162 10.03 -8.44 9.15
C SER A 162 10.73 -8.31 10.49
N VAL A 163 10.33 -9.14 11.47
CA VAL A 163 10.92 -9.15 12.82
C VAL A 163 12.38 -9.61 12.76
N GLN A 164 12.69 -10.65 12.00
CA GLN A 164 14.04 -11.13 11.72
C GLN A 164 14.92 -10.01 11.16
N TYR A 165 14.35 -9.14 10.33
CA TYR A 165 15.05 -7.99 9.77
C TYR A 165 15.04 -6.73 10.66
N GLY A 166 14.44 -6.80 11.85
CA GLY A 166 14.39 -5.72 12.85
C GLY A 166 13.26 -4.72 12.63
N VAL A 167 12.21 -5.09 11.89
CA VAL A 167 11.03 -4.27 11.64
C VAL A 167 9.87 -4.80 12.48
N LYS A 168 9.41 -3.99 13.44
CA LYS A 168 8.28 -4.33 14.32
C LYS A 168 6.98 -4.42 13.52
N LEU A 169 6.22 -5.47 13.81
CA LEU A 169 4.85 -5.67 13.31
C LEU A 169 3.93 -4.49 13.69
N PRO A 170 2.85 -4.25 12.92
CA PRO A 170 1.77 -3.38 13.36
C PRO A 170 1.22 -3.83 14.72
N GLY A 171 0.75 -2.87 15.53
CA GLY A 171 0.03 -3.20 16.76
C GLY A 171 -1.29 -3.93 16.47
N ALA A 172 -1.87 -4.60 17.46
CA ALA A 172 -3.08 -5.42 17.28
C ALA A 172 -4.27 -4.66 16.66
N GLY A 173 -4.41 -3.36 16.95
CA GLY A 173 -5.46 -2.51 16.36
C GLY A 173 -5.12 -1.89 15.00
N GLN A 174 -3.94 -2.18 14.46
CA GLN A 174 -3.43 -1.66 13.19
C GLN A 174 -3.18 -2.77 12.17
N ARG A 175 -2.91 -3.99 12.62
CA ARG A 175 -2.75 -5.15 11.74
C ARG A 175 -4.06 -5.44 11.02
N HIS A 176 -4.00 -5.76 9.74
CA HIS A 176 -5.19 -5.95 8.89
C HIS A 176 -6.04 -4.67 8.86
N THR A 177 -5.34 -3.55 8.73
CA THR A 177 -5.93 -2.27 8.33
C THR A 177 -5.02 -1.68 7.28
N ALA A 178 -5.61 -1.13 6.21
CA ALA A 178 -4.83 -0.59 5.11
C ALA A 178 -3.79 0.45 5.59
N VAL A 179 -4.17 1.34 6.51
CA VAL A 179 -3.23 2.35 7.04
C VAL A 179 -2.12 1.73 7.89
N GLY A 180 -2.44 0.73 8.71
CA GLY A 180 -1.46 0.08 9.57
C GLY A 180 -0.42 -0.67 8.76
N ASP A 181 -0.85 -1.37 7.73
CA ASP A 181 0.00 -2.20 6.88
C ASP A 181 0.78 -1.36 5.85
N ALA A 182 0.19 -0.29 5.27
CA ALA A 182 0.94 0.69 4.49
C ALA A 182 2.05 1.37 5.31
N ARG A 183 1.79 1.71 6.58
CA ARG A 183 2.82 2.25 7.49
C ARG A 183 3.88 1.21 7.84
N TRP A 184 3.52 -0.07 7.87
CA TRP A 184 4.48 -1.15 8.12
C TRP A 184 5.40 -1.36 6.92
N ALA A 185 4.86 -1.39 5.71
CA ALA A 185 5.63 -1.38 4.47
C ALA A 185 6.61 -0.21 4.41
N MET A 186 6.15 1.00 4.79
CA MET A 186 7.00 2.20 4.88
C MET A 186 8.17 2.02 5.85
N ARG A 187 7.91 1.62 7.09
CA ARG A 187 9.00 1.39 8.07
C ARG A 187 9.97 0.30 7.60
N TRP A 188 9.46 -0.71 6.90
CA TRP A 188 10.27 -1.79 6.37
C TRP A 188 11.19 -1.31 5.24
N TYR A 189 10.63 -0.55 4.29
CA TYR A 189 11.39 0.10 3.24
C TYR A 189 12.47 1.01 3.82
N ASP A 190 12.11 1.91 4.74
CA ASP A 190 13.07 2.81 5.40
C ASP A 190 14.21 1.98 6.03
N ARG A 191 13.89 0.89 6.73
CA ARG A 191 14.89 0.00 7.33
C ARG A 191 15.79 -0.74 6.32
N LEU A 192 15.32 -0.97 5.09
CA LEU A 192 16.11 -1.58 4.01
C LEU A 192 17.11 -0.60 3.40
N PHE A 193 16.77 0.68 3.34
CA PHE A 193 17.53 1.71 2.63
C PHE A 193 18.29 2.69 3.54
N ASP A 194 17.87 2.90 4.80
CA ASP A 194 18.54 3.77 5.78
C ASP A 194 19.95 3.27 6.20
N ARG A 195 20.28 2.01 5.93
CA ARG A 195 21.60 1.43 6.28
C ARG A 195 22.76 1.87 5.39
N GLN A 196 22.55 2.76 4.41
CA GLN A 196 23.64 3.34 3.62
C GLN A 196 24.27 4.59 4.26
N ALA A 197 23.66 5.18 5.30
CA ALA A 197 24.17 6.39 5.96
C ALA A 197 25.09 6.14 7.18
N GLY A 198 25.60 4.91 7.35
CA GLY A 198 26.38 4.50 8.53
C GLY A 198 27.69 3.76 8.21
N ARG A 199 28.25 4.00 7.03
CA ARG A 199 29.61 3.58 6.68
C ARG A 199 30.40 4.81 6.21
N ASP A 200 30.75 5.65 7.18
CA ASP A 200 31.90 6.55 7.13
C ASP A 200 32.77 6.23 8.36
#